data_AF-A0A162W5R1-F1
#
_entry.id   AF-A0A162W5R1-F1
#
_cell.length_a   1.000
_cell.length_b   1.000
_cell.length_c   1.000
_cell.angle_alpha   90.00
_cell.angle_beta   90.00
_cell.angle_gamma   90.00
#
_symmetry.space_group_name_H-M   'P 1'
#
loop_
_entity.id
_entity.type
_entity.pdbx_description
1 polymer ?
#
loop_
_entity_poly.entity_id
_entity_poly.type
_entity_poly.pdbx_seq_one_letter_code
_entity_poly.pdbx_strand_id
1 'polypeptide(L)'
;MLAPPPRYCCALGTACDSRPKGQERGPDICSWCKNLSFDALYKKASLQPDKSHLYRLIDDYMRQLQHDSNERISKEWSYLCACKDPEHRLDTWRRSFNPEDARLCGTVRHRGQLCARCYHKAQEQRCAWLELFDGDRLGFPCVFEDQRLMRLADRNWRIGPLDECGDPDPHWEKDPRRHGQCGRRREKNGLCQRCFNRMCEIRGFGRYFDPVWGTLRSNFGL
;
A
#
# COMPACT_ATOMS: atom_id res chain seq x y z
N MET A 1 9.73 -26.25 -30.68
CA MET A 1 8.79 -25.22 -31.18
C MET A 1 9.11 -23.93 -30.44
N LEU A 2 9.62 -22.91 -31.14
CA LEU A 2 9.87 -21.60 -30.53
C LEU A 2 8.52 -20.90 -30.32
N ALA A 3 8.26 -20.40 -29.11
CA ALA A 3 7.06 -19.64 -28.82
C ALA A 3 6.96 -18.42 -29.78
N PRO A 4 5.77 -18.08 -30.30
CA PRO A 4 5.64 -16.94 -31.19
C PRO A 4 6.12 -15.67 -30.49
N PRO A 5 6.81 -14.75 -31.21
CA PRO A 5 7.28 -13.52 -30.61
C PRO A 5 6.08 -12.77 -29.98
N PRO A 6 6.24 -12.20 -28.77
CA PRO A 6 5.14 -11.51 -28.11
C PRO A 6 4.63 -10.42 -29.05
N ARG A 7 3.33 -10.46 -29.38
CA ARG A 7 2.70 -9.43 -30.21
C ARG A 7 2.80 -8.10 -29.46
N TYR A 8 3.71 -7.23 -29.89
CA TYR A 8 4.01 -5.95 -29.25
C TYR A 8 2.93 -4.88 -29.48
N CYS A 9 1.77 -5.25 -30.01
CA CYS A 9 0.69 -4.34 -30.34
C CYS A 9 -0.24 -4.21 -29.14
N CYS A 10 -0.44 -2.98 -28.66
CA CYS A 10 -1.41 -2.68 -27.60
C CYS A 10 -2.75 -2.30 -28.21
N ALA A 11 -3.87 -2.66 -27.58
CA ALA A 11 -5.20 -2.18 -27.96
C ALA A 11 -5.29 -0.65 -27.98
N LEU A 12 -4.51 0.03 -27.13
CA LEU A 12 -4.39 1.49 -27.12
C LEU A 12 -3.68 2.08 -28.36
N GLY A 13 -3.07 1.25 -29.22
CA GLY A 13 -2.42 1.66 -30.46
C GLY A 13 -1.42 2.80 -30.26
N THR A 14 -1.65 3.93 -30.94
CA THR A 14 -0.80 5.12 -30.85
C THR A 14 -0.85 5.84 -29.49
N ALA A 15 -1.85 5.56 -28.64
CA ALA A 15 -1.90 6.09 -27.26
C ALA A 15 -1.06 5.29 -26.25
N CYS A 16 -0.44 4.19 -26.68
CA CYS A 16 0.47 3.38 -25.88
C CYS A 16 1.88 3.99 -25.86
N ASP A 17 2.36 4.43 -24.70
CA ASP A 17 3.68 5.07 -24.58
C ASP A 17 4.85 4.08 -24.55
N SER A 18 4.60 2.78 -24.74
CA SER A 18 5.64 1.74 -24.58
C SER A 18 6.78 1.87 -25.60
N ARG A 19 6.54 2.51 -26.76
CA ARG A 19 7.56 2.83 -27.77
C ARG A 19 7.20 4.12 -28.53
N PRO A 20 8.18 4.93 -28.94
CA PRO A 20 7.97 6.20 -29.63
C PRO A 20 7.50 6.09 -31.10
N LYS A 21 7.41 4.89 -31.69
CA LYS A 21 6.91 4.68 -33.06
C LYS A 21 5.53 4.03 -33.00
N GLY A 22 4.53 4.72 -33.53
CA GLY A 22 3.11 4.37 -33.50
C GLY A 22 2.88 2.89 -33.77
N GLN A 23 2.23 2.21 -32.83
CA GLN A 23 1.94 0.79 -32.92
C GLN A 23 0.64 0.56 -33.68
N GLU A 24 0.63 -0.46 -34.53
CA GLU A 24 -0.62 -1.09 -34.96
C GLU A 24 -1.42 -1.52 -33.73
N ARG A 25 -2.75 -1.39 -33.83
CA ARG A 25 -3.63 -1.74 -32.72
C ARG A 25 -3.60 -3.25 -32.50
N GLY A 26 -3.35 -3.65 -31.27
CA GLY A 26 -3.42 -5.04 -30.83
C GLY A 26 -4.80 -5.43 -30.31
N PRO A 27 -5.02 -6.72 -30.04
CA PRO A 27 -6.29 -7.22 -29.51
C PRO A 27 -6.47 -7.01 -28.00
N ASP A 28 -5.38 -6.75 -27.25
CA ASP A 28 -5.42 -6.63 -25.77
C ASP A 28 -4.48 -5.50 -25.29
N ILE A 29 -4.65 -5.10 -24.03
CA ILE A 29 -3.77 -4.15 -23.32
C ILE A 29 -2.40 -4.81 -23.10
N CYS A 30 -1.34 -4.18 -23.62
CA CYS A 30 0.02 -4.69 -23.46
C CYS A 30 0.52 -4.60 -22.01
N SER A 31 1.59 -5.32 -21.69
CA SER A 31 2.16 -5.37 -20.34
C SER A 31 2.57 -4.00 -19.78
N TRP A 32 3.05 -3.10 -20.65
CA TRP A 32 3.34 -1.71 -20.27
C TRP A 32 2.07 -0.98 -19.82
N CYS A 33 1.03 -0.99 -20.65
CA CYS A 33 -0.21 -0.29 -20.33
C CYS A 33 -0.91 -0.93 -19.13
N LYS A 34 -0.82 -2.25 -18.95
CA LYS A 34 -1.30 -2.92 -17.75
C LYS A 34 -0.67 -2.32 -16.47
N ASN A 35 0.56 -1.80 -16.50
CA ASN A 35 1.23 -1.17 -15.35
C ASN A 35 0.71 0.24 -15.00
N LEU A 36 -0.04 0.89 -15.89
CA LEU A 36 -0.66 2.18 -15.61
C LEU A 36 -1.76 2.04 -14.55
N SER A 37 -2.17 3.15 -13.94
CA SER A 37 -3.39 3.18 -13.13
C SER A 37 -4.61 2.98 -14.01
N PHE A 38 -5.69 2.43 -13.45
CA PHE A 38 -6.95 2.31 -14.18
C PHE A 38 -7.47 3.67 -14.64
N ASP A 39 -7.35 4.70 -13.80
CA ASP A 39 -7.70 6.08 -14.17
C ASP A 39 -6.89 6.57 -15.39
N ALA A 40 -5.58 6.28 -15.44
CA ALA A 40 -4.75 6.61 -16.60
C ALA A 40 -5.16 5.82 -17.84
N LEU A 41 -5.54 4.55 -17.69
CA LEU A 41 -6.05 3.72 -18.78
C LEU A 41 -7.37 4.26 -19.34
N TYR A 42 -8.36 4.55 -18.48
CA TYR A 42 -9.63 5.14 -18.92
C TYR A 42 -9.43 6.53 -19.54
N LYS A 43 -8.53 7.36 -18.98
CA LYS A 43 -8.19 8.66 -19.57
C LYS A 43 -7.56 8.53 -20.95
N LYS A 44 -6.69 7.55 -21.18
CA LYS A 44 -6.12 7.28 -22.51
C LYS A 44 -7.20 6.76 -23.47
N ALA A 45 -8.05 5.84 -23.01
CA ALA A 45 -9.11 5.24 -23.80
C ALA A 45 -10.21 6.24 -24.19
N SER A 46 -10.52 7.22 -23.34
CA SER A 46 -11.57 8.22 -23.62
C SER A 46 -11.24 9.12 -24.82
N LEU A 47 -9.95 9.26 -25.14
CA LEU A 47 -9.43 10.03 -26.26
C LEU A 47 -9.40 9.23 -27.58
N GLN A 48 -9.80 7.95 -27.56
CA GLN A 48 -9.74 7.07 -28.72
C GLN A 48 -11.13 6.92 -29.39
N PRO A 49 -11.19 6.76 -30.72
CA PRO A 49 -12.44 6.52 -31.45
C PRO A 49 -13.22 5.30 -30.97
N ASP A 50 -12.52 4.25 -30.54
CA ASP A 50 -13.03 2.95 -30.09
C ASP A 50 -13.11 2.82 -28.56
N LYS A 51 -13.33 3.93 -27.85
CA LYS A 51 -13.39 3.99 -26.38
C LYS A 51 -14.25 2.89 -25.74
N SER A 52 -15.39 2.53 -26.33
CA SER A 52 -16.30 1.51 -25.77
C SER A 52 -15.70 0.10 -25.81
N HIS A 53 -14.85 -0.21 -26.79
CA HIS A 53 -14.12 -1.48 -26.82
C HIS A 53 -12.99 -1.45 -25.80
N LEU A 54 -12.24 -0.35 -25.72
CA LEU A 54 -11.14 -0.18 -24.77
C LEU A 54 -11.62 -0.23 -23.32
N TYR A 55 -12.76 0.41 -23.00
CA TYR A 55 -13.35 0.35 -21.66
C TYR A 55 -13.69 -1.08 -21.27
N ARG A 56 -14.26 -1.88 -22.19
CA ARG A 56 -14.52 -3.31 -21.93
C ARG A 56 -13.23 -4.08 -21.62
N LEU A 57 -12.16 -3.87 -22.39
CA LEU A 57 -10.86 -4.51 -22.11
C LEU A 57 -10.27 -4.09 -20.74
N ILE A 58 -10.41 -2.81 -20.38
CA ILE A 58 -9.95 -2.29 -19.08
C ILE A 58 -10.79 -2.90 -17.95
N ASP A 59 -12.11 -3.00 -18.12
CA ASP A 59 -13.04 -3.60 -17.15
C ASP A 59 -12.80 -5.11 -16.97
N ASP A 60 -12.54 -5.83 -18.06
CA ASP A 60 -12.15 -7.24 -18.05
C ASP A 60 -10.84 -7.44 -17.28
N TYR A 61 -9.84 -6.60 -17.55
CA TYR A 61 -8.57 -6.63 -16.82
C TYR A 61 -8.75 -6.33 -15.32
N MET A 62 -9.59 -5.35 -14.97
CA MET A 62 -9.90 -5.04 -13.57
C MET A 62 -10.58 -6.21 -12.86
N ARG A 63 -11.56 -6.85 -13.50
CA ARG A 63 -12.25 -8.03 -12.96
C ARG A 63 -11.30 -9.20 -12.78
N GLN A 64 -10.38 -9.41 -13.71
CA GLN A 64 -9.33 -10.43 -13.57
C GLN A 64 -8.47 -10.18 -12.33
N LEU A 65 -7.98 -8.96 -12.12
CA LEU A 65 -7.17 -8.64 -10.93
C LEU A 65 -7.96 -8.78 -9.62
N GLN A 66 -9.25 -8.45 -9.62
CA GLN A 66 -10.13 -8.66 -8.46
C GLN A 66 -10.30 -10.14 -8.15
N HIS A 67 -10.52 -10.97 -9.16
CA HIS A 67 -10.59 -12.42 -9.01
C HIS A 67 -9.29 -12.98 -8.44
N ASP A 68 -8.15 -12.63 -9.06
CA ASP A 68 -6.82 -13.07 -8.63
C ASP A 68 -6.51 -12.64 -7.18
N SER A 69 -6.88 -11.41 -6.81
CA SER A 69 -6.67 -10.90 -5.43
C SER A 69 -7.51 -11.71 -4.43
N ASN A 70 -8.79 -11.94 -4.73
CA ASN A 70 -9.70 -12.68 -3.87
C ASN A 70 -9.26 -14.15 -3.70
N GLU A 71 -8.83 -14.79 -4.79
CA GLU A 71 -8.33 -16.16 -4.75
C GLU A 71 -7.03 -16.26 -3.93
N ARG A 72 -6.12 -15.32 -4.09
CA ARG A 72 -4.88 -15.28 -3.30
C ARG A 72 -5.15 -15.08 -1.81
N ILE A 73 -6.10 -14.21 -1.47
CA ILE A 73 -6.51 -13.99 -0.08
C ILE A 73 -7.14 -15.25 0.50
N SER A 74 -8.08 -15.88 -0.21
CA SER A 74 -8.79 -17.06 0.29
C SER A 74 -7.90 -18.28 0.45
N LYS A 75 -6.86 -18.42 -0.38
CA LYS A 75 -5.88 -19.52 -0.33
C LYS A 75 -4.62 -19.19 0.47
N GLU A 76 -4.58 -18.04 1.14
CA GLU A 76 -3.42 -17.55 1.90
C GLU A 76 -2.11 -17.56 1.08
N TRP A 77 -2.22 -17.30 -0.22
CA TRP A 77 -1.08 -17.18 -1.11
C TRP A 77 -0.40 -15.82 -0.98
N SER A 78 0.77 -15.69 -1.60
CA SER A 78 1.41 -14.39 -1.78
C SER A 78 0.44 -13.38 -2.43
N TYR A 79 0.43 -12.16 -1.90
CA TYR A 79 -0.48 -11.10 -2.32
C TYR A 79 -0.01 -10.45 -3.61
N LEU A 80 -0.91 -9.70 -4.26
CA LEU A 80 -0.52 -8.81 -5.35
C LEU A 80 0.32 -7.65 -4.80
N CYS A 81 1.28 -7.18 -5.59
CA CYS A 81 1.94 -5.90 -5.36
C CYS A 81 0.88 -4.80 -5.19
N ALA A 82 1.06 -3.88 -4.24
CA ALA A 82 0.12 -2.78 -4.01
C ALA A 82 -0.18 -1.94 -5.27
N CYS A 83 0.77 -1.85 -6.22
CA CYS A 83 0.51 -1.21 -7.52
C CYS A 83 -0.52 -1.94 -8.40
N LYS A 84 -0.83 -3.20 -8.12
CA LYS A 84 -1.78 -4.03 -8.88
C LYS A 84 -2.97 -4.48 -8.05
N ASP A 85 -2.88 -4.34 -6.74
CA ASP A 85 -3.97 -4.65 -5.83
C ASP A 85 -5.16 -3.71 -6.11
N PRO A 86 -6.34 -4.25 -6.47
CA PRO A 86 -7.55 -3.46 -6.67
C PRO A 86 -7.98 -2.65 -5.45
N GLU A 87 -7.59 -3.07 -4.24
CA GLU A 87 -7.88 -2.36 -2.99
C GLU A 87 -7.32 -0.92 -3.00
N HIS A 88 -6.16 -0.72 -3.64
CA HIS A 88 -5.47 0.57 -3.69
C HIS A 88 -5.79 1.39 -4.95
N ARG A 89 -6.74 0.97 -5.79
CA ARG A 89 -7.02 1.62 -7.09
C ARG A 89 -7.40 3.10 -6.96
N LEU A 90 -8.04 3.48 -5.85
CA LEU A 90 -8.50 4.85 -5.60
C LEU A 90 -7.49 5.70 -4.83
N ASP A 91 -6.39 5.10 -4.36
CA ASP A 91 -5.38 5.84 -3.63
C ASP A 91 -4.67 6.83 -4.56
N THR A 92 -4.47 8.06 -4.08
CA THR A 92 -3.86 9.15 -4.86
C THR A 92 -2.46 8.83 -5.36
N TRP A 93 -1.66 8.16 -4.53
CA TRP A 93 -0.32 7.68 -4.89
C TRP A 93 -0.36 6.68 -6.04
N ARG A 94 -1.39 5.81 -6.07
CA ARG A 94 -1.53 4.80 -7.11
C ARG A 94 -1.93 5.41 -8.44
N ARG A 95 -2.82 6.40 -8.43
CA ARG A 95 -3.33 7.06 -9.65
C ARG A 95 -2.22 7.70 -10.49
N SER A 96 -1.19 8.21 -9.82
CA SER A 96 -0.08 8.96 -10.43
C SER A 96 1.13 8.11 -10.78
N PHE A 97 1.24 6.88 -10.26
CA PHE A 97 2.43 6.06 -10.47
C PHE A 97 2.41 5.27 -11.78
N ASN A 98 3.50 5.39 -12.55
CA ASN A 98 3.83 4.58 -13.72
C ASN A 98 5.29 4.11 -13.60
N PRO A 99 5.59 2.80 -13.52
CA PRO A 99 6.96 2.31 -13.42
C PRO A 99 7.79 2.46 -14.72
N GLU A 100 7.17 2.91 -15.82
CA GLU A 100 7.85 3.14 -17.11
C GLU A 100 8.63 1.92 -17.61
N ASP A 101 8.08 0.72 -17.36
CA ASP A 101 8.57 -0.52 -17.94
C ASP A 101 7.43 -1.50 -18.26
N ALA A 102 7.74 -2.47 -19.13
CA ALA A 102 6.79 -3.52 -19.52
C ALA A 102 6.85 -4.75 -18.62
N ARG A 103 7.75 -4.77 -17.62
CA ARG A 103 7.88 -5.92 -16.70
C ARG A 103 6.62 -5.99 -15.83
N LEU A 104 6.07 -7.18 -15.65
CA LEU A 104 4.89 -7.37 -14.80
C LEU A 104 5.28 -7.28 -13.32
N CYS A 105 4.32 -6.92 -12.47
CA CYS A 105 4.53 -6.94 -11.03
C CYS A 105 4.64 -8.37 -10.52
N GLY A 106 5.60 -8.60 -9.61
CA GLY A 106 5.64 -9.82 -8.82
C GLY A 106 4.60 -9.82 -7.71
N THR A 107 4.54 -10.93 -6.99
CA THR A 107 3.77 -11.07 -5.77
C THR A 107 4.58 -10.64 -4.55
N VAL A 108 3.91 -10.42 -3.42
CA VAL A 108 4.51 -9.90 -2.19
C VAL A 108 4.04 -10.70 -0.98
N ARG A 109 4.78 -10.60 0.13
CA ARG A 109 4.49 -11.36 1.35
C ARG A 109 3.37 -10.73 2.18
N HIS A 110 3.23 -9.42 2.12
CA HIS A 110 2.29 -8.68 2.95
C HIS A 110 1.32 -7.83 2.11
N ARG A 111 0.07 -7.73 2.56
CA ARG A 111 -0.90 -6.78 1.97
C ARG A 111 -0.37 -5.34 2.08
N GLY A 112 -0.64 -4.55 1.03
CA GLY A 112 -0.16 -3.18 0.90
C GLY A 112 1.34 -3.05 0.61
N GLN A 113 2.04 -4.14 0.28
CA GLN A 113 3.48 -4.10 -0.05
C GLN A 113 3.72 -3.89 -1.55
N LEU A 114 4.66 -3.01 -1.90
CA LEU A 114 5.20 -2.88 -3.24
C LEU A 114 6.18 -4.03 -3.50
N CYS A 115 6.12 -4.65 -4.68
CA CYS A 115 7.19 -5.57 -5.06
C CYS A 115 8.50 -4.79 -5.25
N ALA A 116 9.65 -5.47 -5.07
CA ALA A 116 10.97 -4.85 -5.12
C ALA A 116 11.18 -3.97 -6.37
N ARG A 117 10.67 -4.40 -7.53
CA ARG A 117 10.70 -3.62 -8.78
C ARG A 117 9.93 -2.29 -8.64
N CYS A 118 8.70 -2.33 -8.18
CA CYS A 118 7.85 -1.13 -8.07
C CYS A 118 8.40 -0.18 -7.02
N TYR A 119 8.91 -0.71 -5.90
CA TYR A 119 9.56 0.09 -4.88
C TYR A 119 10.80 0.80 -5.42
N HIS A 120 11.68 0.08 -6.10
CA HIS A 120 12.88 0.67 -6.70
C HIS A 120 12.52 1.73 -7.75
N LYS A 121 11.53 1.47 -8.61
CA LYS A 121 11.06 2.45 -9.59
C LYS A 121 10.50 3.71 -8.96
N ALA A 122 9.73 3.58 -7.88
CA ALA A 122 9.24 4.73 -7.14
C ALA A 122 10.38 5.54 -6.51
N GLN A 123 11.45 4.89 -6.04
CA GLN A 123 12.66 5.55 -5.54
C GLN A 123 13.43 6.28 -6.65
N GLU A 124 13.68 5.62 -7.79
CA GLU A 124 14.34 6.23 -8.96
C GLU A 124 13.61 7.48 -9.43
N GLN A 125 12.27 7.42 -9.47
CA GLN A 125 11.39 8.53 -9.86
C GLN A 125 11.18 9.56 -8.74
N ARG A 126 11.79 9.37 -7.56
CA ARG A 126 11.67 10.25 -6.38
C ARG A 126 10.21 10.57 -6.03
N CYS A 127 9.36 9.54 -6.05
CA CYS A 127 7.95 9.66 -5.76
C CYS A 127 7.71 10.12 -4.31
N ALA A 128 7.20 11.35 -4.13
CA ALA A 128 6.97 11.94 -2.80
C ALA A 128 6.04 11.09 -1.91
N TRP A 129 5.05 10.43 -2.52
CA TRP A 129 4.10 9.57 -1.80
C TRP A 129 4.73 8.33 -1.16
N LEU A 130 6.00 8.00 -1.44
CA LEU A 130 6.73 6.97 -0.70
C LEU A 130 6.85 7.29 0.79
N GLU A 131 6.65 8.54 1.21
CA GLU A 131 6.55 8.91 2.63
C GLU A 131 5.38 8.24 3.36
N LEU A 132 4.37 7.76 2.63
CA LEU A 132 3.24 6.99 3.18
C LEU A 132 3.60 5.51 3.42
N PHE A 133 4.80 5.09 2.99
CA PHE A 133 5.29 3.74 3.09
C PHE A 133 6.40 3.66 4.14
N ASP A 134 6.42 2.54 4.84
CA ASP A 134 7.50 2.13 5.73
C ASP A 134 8.35 1.09 4.99
N GLY A 135 9.45 1.56 4.39
CA GLY A 135 10.15 0.78 3.38
C GLY A 135 9.26 0.58 2.15
N ASP A 136 9.00 -0.67 1.78
CA ASP A 136 8.14 -1.04 0.65
C ASP A 136 6.68 -1.30 1.04
N ARG A 137 6.32 -1.17 2.31
CA ARG A 137 4.99 -1.52 2.82
C ARG A 137 4.17 -0.29 3.18
N LEU A 138 2.93 -0.21 2.68
CA LEU A 138 2.04 0.90 2.93
C LEU A 138 1.71 1.04 4.42
N GLY A 139 1.81 2.26 4.92
CA GLY A 139 1.62 2.62 6.31
C GLY A 139 2.74 2.13 7.23
N PHE A 140 2.68 2.55 8.48
CA PHE A 140 3.64 2.29 9.55
C PHE A 140 3.11 1.25 10.53
N PRO A 141 3.97 0.47 11.21
CA PRO A 141 3.53 -0.37 12.31
C PRO A 141 2.88 0.48 13.40
N CYS A 142 1.98 -0.14 14.17
CA CYS A 142 1.53 0.43 15.44
C CYS A 142 2.74 0.74 16.32
N VAL A 143 2.71 1.85 17.07
CA VAL A 143 3.80 2.21 18.01
C VAL A 143 4.20 1.07 18.93
N PHE A 144 3.24 0.28 19.41
CA PHE A 144 3.51 -0.86 20.27
C PHE A 144 4.22 -2.04 19.58
N GLU A 145 4.23 -2.09 18.26
CA GLU A 145 4.94 -3.11 17.47
C GLU A 145 6.12 -2.55 16.67
N ASP A 146 6.38 -1.24 16.74
CA ASP A 146 7.46 -0.62 15.97
C ASP A 146 8.80 -0.95 16.63
N GLN A 147 9.58 -1.81 15.96
CA GLN A 147 10.90 -2.24 16.45
C GLN A 147 11.89 -1.08 16.62
N ARG A 148 11.70 0.02 15.88
CA ARG A 148 12.56 1.19 15.99
C ARG A 148 12.43 1.89 17.34
N LEU A 149 11.24 1.81 17.94
CA LEU A 149 10.91 2.37 19.26
C LEU A 149 11.20 1.41 20.41
N MET A 150 11.92 0.31 20.15
CA MET A 150 12.28 -0.68 21.18
C MET A 150 13.59 -0.37 21.91
N ARG A 151 14.29 0.70 21.53
CA ARG A 151 15.54 1.13 22.20
C ARG A 151 15.21 1.72 23.57
N LEU A 152 16.09 1.52 24.56
CA LEU A 152 15.85 2.00 25.93
C LEU A 152 15.57 3.51 26.01
N ALA A 153 16.29 4.32 25.23
CA ALA A 153 16.10 5.78 25.17
C ALA A 153 14.69 6.17 24.68
N ASP A 154 14.10 5.35 23.82
CA ASP A 154 12.80 5.60 23.17
C ASP A 154 11.65 4.91 23.92
N ARG A 155 11.92 4.27 25.08
CA ARG A 155 10.98 3.44 25.84
C ARG A 155 10.44 4.06 27.13
N ASN A 156 10.82 5.28 27.50
CA ASN A 156 10.39 5.87 28.77
C ASN A 156 8.86 5.98 28.90
N TRP A 157 8.15 6.17 27.79
CA TRP A 157 6.69 6.23 27.74
C TRP A 157 6.00 4.85 27.85
N ARG A 158 6.74 3.74 27.66
CA ARG A 158 6.24 2.36 27.73
C ARG A 158 6.05 1.83 29.14
N ILE A 159 6.63 2.49 30.15
CA ILE A 159 6.33 2.23 31.57
C ILE A 159 4.84 2.50 31.85
N GLY A 160 4.24 3.41 31.07
CA GLY A 160 2.85 3.79 31.21
C GLY A 160 2.60 4.77 32.35
N PRO A 161 1.33 5.09 32.61
CA PRO A 161 0.89 5.87 33.73
C PRO A 161 1.03 5.04 35.01
N LEU A 162 1.39 5.73 36.08
CA LEU A 162 1.42 5.15 37.42
C LEU A 162 0.04 5.33 38.05
N ASP A 163 -0.39 4.33 38.82
CA ASP A 163 -1.57 4.43 39.65
C ASP A 163 -1.32 5.29 40.91
N GLU A 164 -2.29 5.34 41.82
CA GLU A 164 -2.21 6.14 43.04
C GLU A 164 -1.17 5.61 44.05
N CYS A 165 -0.74 4.36 43.89
CA CYS A 165 0.32 3.72 44.67
C CYS A 165 1.71 3.93 44.06
N GLY A 166 1.78 4.47 42.84
CA GLY A 166 3.03 4.66 42.10
C GLY A 166 3.43 3.45 41.25
N ASP A 167 2.55 2.45 41.11
CA ASP A 167 2.80 1.25 40.33
C ASP A 167 2.35 1.44 38.87
N PRO A 168 3.14 0.97 37.88
CA PRO A 168 2.77 1.07 36.47
C PRO A 168 1.63 0.12 36.10
N ASP A 169 0.71 0.58 35.23
CA ASP A 169 -0.36 -0.29 34.72
C ASP A 169 0.21 -1.47 33.90
N PRO A 170 0.06 -2.73 34.35
CA PRO A 170 0.62 -3.90 33.69
C PRO A 170 0.00 -4.16 32.31
N HIS A 171 -1.15 -3.56 31.99
CA HIS A 171 -1.83 -3.69 30.71
C HIS A 171 -1.59 -2.49 29.79
N TRP A 172 -0.72 -1.54 30.16
CA TRP A 172 -0.47 -0.31 29.39
C TRP A 172 -0.14 -0.57 27.91
N GLU A 173 0.73 -1.54 27.59
CA GLU A 173 1.11 -1.81 26.19
C GLU A 173 0.13 -2.74 25.49
N LYS A 174 -0.23 -3.86 26.13
CA LYS A 174 -1.10 -4.89 25.55
C LYS A 174 -1.91 -5.54 26.67
N ASP A 175 -3.22 -5.70 26.44
CA ASP A 175 -4.10 -6.52 27.29
C ASP A 175 -4.31 -7.86 26.58
N PRO A 176 -3.75 -8.98 27.06
CA PRO A 176 -3.89 -10.29 26.41
C PRO A 176 -5.33 -10.72 26.13
N ARG A 177 -6.32 -10.20 26.88
CA ARG A 177 -7.74 -10.55 26.75
C ARG A 177 -8.44 -9.78 25.63
N ARG A 178 -7.92 -8.61 25.27
CA ARG A 178 -8.51 -7.68 24.29
C ARG A 178 -7.59 -7.41 23.09
N HIS A 179 -6.34 -7.84 23.14
CA HIS A 179 -5.31 -7.54 22.13
C HIS A 179 -5.30 -8.59 21.02
N GLY A 180 -6.00 -8.30 19.93
CA GLY A 180 -5.74 -8.95 18.63
C GLY A 180 -4.47 -8.41 17.97
N GLN A 181 -4.11 -8.94 16.79
CA GLN A 181 -2.96 -8.42 16.04
C GLN A 181 -3.11 -6.92 15.73
N CYS A 182 -2.04 -6.16 15.96
CA CYS A 182 -1.96 -4.74 15.63
C CYS A 182 -2.02 -4.51 14.11
N GLY A 183 -2.80 -3.52 13.70
CA GLY A 183 -2.84 -3.03 12.32
C GLY A 183 -1.74 -2.01 12.03
N ARG A 184 -1.55 -1.70 10.75
CA ARG A 184 -0.69 -0.59 10.30
C ARG A 184 -1.48 0.73 10.25
N ARG A 185 -0.78 1.86 10.30
CA ARG A 185 -1.33 3.22 10.31
C ARG A 185 -0.76 4.09 9.20
N ARG A 186 -1.48 5.13 8.82
CA ARG A 186 -0.99 6.08 7.80
C ARG A 186 0.12 6.96 8.37
N GLU A 187 0.00 7.30 9.64
CA GLU A 187 0.92 8.19 10.35
C GLU A 187 2.04 7.39 11.01
N LYS A 188 3.27 7.92 10.93
CA LYS A 188 4.40 7.45 11.72
C LYS A 188 4.09 7.64 13.20
N ASN A 189 4.63 6.75 14.03
CA ASN A 189 4.47 6.80 15.48
C ASN A 189 2.98 6.84 15.92
N GLY A 190 2.06 6.29 15.12
CA GLY A 190 0.62 6.24 15.42
C GLY A 190 0.17 4.91 16.03
N LEU A 191 -0.76 4.96 16.98
CA LEU A 191 -1.43 3.76 17.50
C LEU A 191 -2.43 3.22 16.48
N CYS A 192 -2.50 1.88 16.34
CA CYS A 192 -3.59 1.29 15.57
C CYS A 192 -4.94 1.56 16.24
N GLN A 193 -6.05 1.53 15.49
CA GLN A 193 -7.37 1.92 16.02
C GLN A 193 -7.76 1.15 17.29
N ARG A 194 -7.46 -0.15 17.33
CA ARG A 194 -7.72 -1.01 18.49
C ARG A 194 -6.91 -0.56 19.70
N CYS A 195 -5.62 -0.29 19.49
CA CYS A 195 -4.76 0.22 20.54
C CYS A 195 -5.25 1.58 21.01
N PHE A 196 -5.50 2.53 20.10
CA PHE A 196 -6.01 3.86 20.43
C PHE A 196 -7.29 3.81 21.27
N ASN A 197 -8.32 3.09 20.81
CA ASN A 197 -9.59 2.98 21.53
C ASN A 197 -9.41 2.47 22.96
N ARG A 198 -8.59 1.43 23.12
CA ARG A 198 -8.28 0.89 24.46
C ARG A 198 -7.51 1.92 25.30
N MET A 199 -6.54 2.61 24.71
CA MET A 199 -5.72 3.56 25.44
C MET A 199 -6.51 4.77 25.94
N CYS A 200 -7.59 5.15 25.24
CA CYS A 200 -8.50 6.19 25.71
C CYS A 200 -9.21 5.84 27.03
N GLU A 201 -9.26 4.56 27.40
CA GLU A 201 -9.81 4.09 28.69
C GLU A 201 -8.79 4.23 29.83
N ILE A 202 -7.50 4.41 29.54
CA ILE A 202 -6.43 4.44 30.53
C ILE A 202 -6.13 5.88 30.97
N ARG A 203 -6.20 6.14 32.28
CA ARG A 203 -5.87 7.44 32.89
C ARG A 203 -4.43 7.84 32.55
N GLY A 204 -4.21 9.10 32.15
CA GLY A 204 -2.86 9.63 31.87
C GLY A 204 -2.32 9.30 30.48
N PHE A 205 -3.10 8.62 29.62
CA PHE A 205 -2.69 8.30 28.24
C PHE A 205 -2.23 9.53 27.43
N GLY A 206 -2.98 10.63 27.54
CA GLY A 206 -2.73 11.87 26.80
C GLY A 206 -1.37 12.54 27.09
N ARG A 207 -0.65 12.08 28.12
CA ARG A 207 0.71 12.51 28.45
C ARG A 207 1.71 12.13 27.36
N TYR A 208 1.60 10.91 26.85
CA TYR A 208 2.56 10.36 25.89
C TYR A 208 2.05 10.45 24.45
N PHE A 209 0.74 10.33 24.28
CA PHE A 209 0.10 10.31 22.98
C PHE A 209 -0.85 11.50 22.82
N ASP A 210 -1.05 11.92 21.58
CA ASP A 210 -2.12 12.83 21.23
C ASP A 210 -3.48 12.15 21.47
N PRO A 211 -4.38 12.73 22.29
CA PRO A 211 -5.66 12.11 22.64
C PRO A 211 -6.68 12.11 21.49
N VAL A 212 -6.44 12.88 20.42
CA VAL A 212 -7.32 12.97 19.24
C VAL A 212 -6.87 11.96 18.19
N TRP A 213 -5.56 11.87 17.94
CA TRP A 213 -5.00 11.12 16.82
C TRP A 213 -4.30 9.82 17.22
N GLY A 214 -3.96 9.67 18.50
CA GLY A 214 -3.22 8.51 19.01
C GLY A 214 -1.78 8.46 18.56
N THR A 215 -1.21 9.60 18.15
CA THR A 215 0.19 9.73 17.72
C THR A 215 1.08 9.97 18.91
N LEU A 216 2.18 9.23 19.02
CA LEU A 216 3.19 9.43 20.06
C LEU A 216 3.79 10.83 19.89
N ARG A 217 3.77 11.62 20.97
CA ARG A 217 4.28 12.99 20.94
C ARG A 217 5.79 12.99 20.67
N SER A 218 6.26 14.00 19.95
CA SER A 218 7.65 14.14 19.47
C SER A 218 8.72 13.95 20.56
N ASN A 219 8.42 14.33 21.80
CA ASN A 219 9.36 14.23 22.92
C ASN A 219 9.58 12.77 23.40
N PHE A 220 8.83 11.82 22.85
CA PHE A 220 8.84 10.41 23.23
C PHE A 220 9.07 9.47 22.04
N GLY A 221 9.14 9.98 20.82
CA GLY A 221 9.34 9.21 19.59
C GLY A 221 10.62 9.60 18.84
N LEU A 222 10.95 8.82 17.81
CA LEU A 222 12.01 9.13 16.83
C LEU A 222 11.62 10.25 15.88
#